data_AF-A0A359IDQ5-F1
#
_entry.id   AF-A0A359IDQ5-F1
#
_cell.length_a   1.000
_cell.length_b   1.000
_cell.length_c   1.000
_cell.angle_alpha   90.00
_cell.angle_beta   90.00
_cell.angle_gamma   90.00
#
_symmetry.space_group_name_H-M   'P 1'
#
loop_
_entity.id
_entity.type
_entity.pdbx_description
1 polymer ?
#
loop_
_entity_poly.entity_id
_entity_poly.type
_entity_poly.pdbx_seq_one_letter_code
_entity_poly.pdbx_strand_id
1 'polypeptide(L)'
;MHSNNSVDFPLADAREYILIESVGWVKGIASTPTHEFPVVITRFQVFVDSVNADNQRTLQVRIPVEGITTEHARRDGHMFSGVLLKDEFPRINYQAVINLTESPGKPFYP
;
A
#
# COMPACT_ATOMS: atom_id res chain seq x y z
N MET A 1 -37.91 -40.38 3.88
CA MET A 1 -36.44 -40.20 3.97
C MET A 1 -36.04 -39.16 2.95
N HIS A 2 -35.84 -37.91 3.35
CA HIS A 2 -35.28 -36.85 2.50
C HIS A 2 -34.06 -36.30 3.23
N SER A 3 -32.87 -36.56 2.69
CA SER A 3 -31.62 -35.99 3.22
C SER A 3 -31.54 -34.53 2.77
N ASN A 4 -31.61 -33.61 3.72
CA ASN A 4 -31.23 -32.23 3.50
C ASN A 4 -29.71 -32.19 3.33
N ASN A 5 -29.25 -32.00 2.09
CA ASN A 5 -27.88 -31.60 1.83
C ASN A 5 -27.74 -30.12 2.22
N SER A 6 -27.31 -29.86 3.45
CA SER A 6 -26.76 -28.55 3.82
C SER A 6 -25.44 -28.37 3.09
N VAL A 7 -25.44 -27.50 2.09
CA VAL A 7 -24.20 -27.00 1.48
C VAL A 7 -23.55 -26.09 2.51
N ASP A 8 -22.51 -26.58 3.18
CA ASP A 8 -21.62 -25.75 3.98
C ASP A 8 -20.91 -24.77 3.04
N PHE A 9 -21.35 -23.52 3.06
CA PHE A 9 -20.57 -22.44 2.49
C PHE A 9 -19.40 -22.19 3.44
N PRO A 10 -18.13 -22.36 3.02
CA PRO A 10 -17.02 -21.93 3.84
C PRO A 10 -17.23 -20.45 4.12
N LEU A 11 -17.31 -20.09 5.40
CA LEU A 11 -17.25 -18.71 5.87
C LEU A 11 -16.05 -18.08 5.17
N ALA A 12 -16.33 -17.28 4.14
CA ALA A 12 -15.34 -16.43 3.54
C ALA A 12 -14.83 -15.57 4.68
N ASP A 13 -13.59 -15.83 5.07
CA ASP A 13 -12.85 -15.11 6.10
C ASP A 13 -13.03 -13.63 5.78
N ALA A 14 -13.92 -12.96 6.50
CA ALA A 14 -14.25 -11.57 6.28
C ALA A 14 -13.06 -10.77 6.80
N ARG A 15 -11.99 -10.72 6.00
CA ARG A 15 -10.85 -9.87 6.26
C ARG A 15 -11.37 -8.45 6.22
N GLU A 16 -11.48 -7.86 7.39
CA GLU A 16 -11.82 -6.46 7.54
C GLU A 16 -10.64 -5.65 7.01
N TYR A 17 -10.73 -5.22 5.76
CA TYR A 17 -9.78 -4.27 5.19
C TYR A 17 -10.18 -2.88 5.66
N ILE A 18 -9.38 -2.29 6.53
CA ILE A 18 -9.51 -0.85 6.78
C ILE A 18 -8.86 -0.15 5.58
N LEU A 19 -9.70 0.38 4.69
CA LEU A 19 -9.24 1.27 3.63
C LEU A 19 -8.98 2.64 4.26
N ILE A 20 -7.72 3.00 4.43
CA ILE A 20 -7.34 4.37 4.76
C ILE A 20 -6.87 5.02 3.46
N GLU A 21 -7.77 5.74 2.79
CA GLU A 21 -7.35 6.72 1.79
C GLU A 21 -6.76 7.91 2.55
N SER A 22 -5.46 7.85 2.87
CA SER A 22 -4.78 8.97 3.47
C SER A 22 -4.34 9.95 2.39
N VAL A 23 -4.80 11.20 2.50
CA VAL A 23 -4.20 12.32 1.75
C VAL A 23 -2.90 12.67 2.46
N GLY A 24 -1.81 12.08 1.98
CA GLY A 24 -0.47 12.31 2.48
C GLY A 24 0.51 12.54 1.33
N TRP A 25 1.72 12.98 1.66
CA TRP A 25 2.82 13.06 0.71
C TRP A 25 4.03 12.28 1.23
N VAL A 26 4.69 11.56 0.34
CA VAL A 26 5.98 10.93 0.61
C VAL A 26 7.02 11.61 -0.26
N LYS A 27 8.04 12.21 0.36
CA LYS A 27 9.18 12.80 -0.36
C LYS A 27 10.34 11.83 -0.34
N GLY A 28 10.96 11.66 -1.50
CA GLY A 28 12.20 10.93 -1.69
C GLY A 28 13.15 11.71 -2.60
N ILE A 29 14.31 11.11 -2.83
CA ILE A 29 15.32 11.63 -3.75
C ILE A 29 15.53 10.55 -4.83
N ALA A 30 15.52 10.97 -6.08
CA ALA A 30 15.99 10.17 -7.19
C ALA A 30 17.28 10.78 -7.75
N SER A 31 18.08 9.94 -8.39
CA SER A 31 19.41 10.32 -8.83
C SER A 31 19.58 9.97 -10.30
N THR A 32 20.20 10.88 -11.05
CA THR A 32 20.83 10.59 -12.33
C THR A 32 22.34 10.43 -12.11
N PRO A 33 23.11 9.98 -13.11
CA PRO A 33 24.57 9.99 -13.01
C PRO A 33 25.20 11.37 -12.72
N THR A 34 24.49 12.48 -13.01
CA THR A 34 25.05 13.84 -12.91
C THR A 34 24.50 14.68 -11.76
N HIS A 35 23.32 14.36 -11.23
CA HIS A 35 22.70 15.11 -10.14
C HIS A 35 21.53 14.34 -9.51
N GLU A 36 21.19 14.73 -8.29
CA GLU A 36 20.01 14.27 -7.56
C GLU A 36 18.85 15.27 -7.68
N PHE A 37 17.63 14.78 -7.52
CA PHE A 37 16.42 15.60 -7.57
C PHE A 37 15.31 15.01 -6.69
N PRO A 38 14.42 15.87 -6.15
CA PRO A 38 13.32 15.41 -5.31
C PRO A 38 12.27 14.68 -6.13
N VAL A 39 11.65 13.68 -5.52
CA VAL A 39 10.47 12.98 -6.00
C VAL A 39 9.41 13.03 -4.92
N VAL A 40 8.18 13.37 -5.28
CA VAL A 40 7.04 13.48 -4.39
C VAL A 40 5.96 12.53 -4.86
N ILE A 41 5.50 11.66 -3.96
CA ILE A 41 4.30 10.86 -4.15
C ILE A 41 3.15 11.62 -3.48
N THR A 42 2.14 11.99 -4.25
CA THR A 42 1.00 12.81 -3.82
C THR A 42 -0.30 12.03 -3.69
N ARG A 43 -0.30 10.79 -4.20
CA ARG A 43 -1.46 9.87 -4.14
C ARG A 43 -0.95 8.47 -3.86
N PHE A 44 -1.54 7.82 -2.88
CA PHE A 44 -1.34 6.41 -2.60
C PHE A 44 -2.52 5.88 -1.78
N GLN A 45 -2.75 4.57 -1.85
CA GLN A 45 -3.72 3.88 -1.01
C GLN A 45 -2.99 2.95 -0.07
N VAL A 46 -3.38 2.95 1.21
CA VAL A 46 -2.84 2.03 2.20
C VAL A 46 -3.95 1.06 2.61
N PHE A 47 -3.65 -0.23 2.48
CA PHE A 47 -4.48 -1.32 2.96
C PHE A 47 -3.76 -1.95 4.13
N VAL A 48 -4.44 -2.06 5.26
CA VAL A 48 -3.92 -2.72 6.44
C VAL A 48 -4.87 -3.85 6.78
N ASP A 49 -4.35 -5.08 6.75
CA ASP A 49 -5.10 -6.26 7.14
C ASP A 49 -5.24 -6.30 8.66
N SER A 50 -6.28 -6.99 9.14
CA SER A 50 -6.40 -7.37 10.54
C SER A 50 -5.19 -8.19 11.00
N VAL A 51 -4.91 -8.14 12.31
CA VAL A 51 -3.85 -8.96 12.90
C VAL A 51 -4.22 -10.44 12.77
N ASN A 52 -3.29 -11.26 12.27
CA ASN A 52 -3.47 -12.71 12.12
C ASN A 52 -3.15 -13.46 13.43
N ALA A 53 -3.35 -14.78 13.44
CA ALA A 53 -3.09 -15.63 14.60
C ALA A 53 -1.61 -15.62 15.06
N ASP A 54 -0.69 -15.27 14.18
CA ASP A 54 0.76 -15.18 14.45
C ASP A 54 1.18 -13.80 14.98
N ASN A 55 0.22 -12.96 15.38
CA ASN A 55 0.44 -11.58 15.80
C ASN A 55 1.15 -10.72 14.75
N GLN A 56 0.86 -10.98 13.48
CA GLN A 56 1.36 -10.22 12.35
C GLN A 56 0.22 -9.48 11.66
N ARG A 57 0.54 -8.40 10.95
CA ARG A 57 -0.39 -7.79 10.00
C ARG A 57 0.33 -7.46 8.70
N THR A 58 -0.42 -7.48 7.61
CA THR A 58 0.08 -7.05 6.30
C THR A 58 -0.29 -5.59 6.06
N LEU A 59 0.68 -4.80 5.62
CA LEU A 59 0.48 -3.46 5.10
C LEU A 59 0.79 -3.49 3.60
N GLN A 60 -0.17 -3.08 2.78
CA GLN A 60 0.03 -2.88 1.34
C GLN A 60 -0.11 -1.39 1.01
N VAL A 61 0.85 -0.85 0.27
CA VAL A 61 0.78 0.51 -0.28
C VAL A 61 0.69 0.40 -1.79
N ARG A 62 -0.33 1.03 -2.38
CA ARG A 62 -0.52 1.10 -3.83
C ARG A 62 -0.34 2.55 -4.27
N ILE A 63 0.66 2.79 -5.11
CA ILE A 63 0.99 4.12 -5.62
C ILE A 63 0.66 4.14 -7.11
N PRO A 64 -0.35 4.90 -7.56
CA PRO A 64 -0.51 5.15 -8.99
C PRO A 64 0.70 5.93 -9.50
N VAL A 65 1.29 5.51 -10.63
CA VAL A 65 2.49 6.16 -11.19
C VAL A 65 2.23 7.64 -11.51
N GLU A 66 1.01 7.99 -11.90
CA GLU A 66 0.59 9.39 -12.09
C GLU A 66 0.51 10.24 -10.82
N GLY A 67 0.55 9.60 -9.65
CA GLY A 67 0.66 10.27 -8.36
C GLY A 67 2.10 10.69 -8.01
N ILE A 68 3.08 10.37 -8.86
CA ILE A 68 4.50 10.67 -8.66
C ILE A 68 4.88 11.91 -9.46
N THR A 69 5.55 12.87 -8.82
CA THR A 69 6.02 14.10 -9.48
C THR A 69 7.40 14.50 -8.99
N THR A 70 8.18 15.11 -9.85
CA THR A 70 9.42 15.82 -9.52
C THR A 70 9.20 17.33 -9.42
N GLU A 71 7.94 17.76 -9.41
CA GLU A 71 7.49 19.16 -9.53
C GLU A 71 7.93 19.83 -10.85
N HIS A 72 8.40 19.04 -11.82
CA HIS A 72 8.88 19.49 -13.12
C HIS A 72 8.27 18.66 -14.26
N ALA A 73 7.27 19.21 -14.94
CA ALA A 73 6.45 18.50 -15.93
C ALA A 73 7.24 17.77 -17.03
N ARG A 74 8.33 18.35 -17.53
CA ARG A 74 9.17 17.70 -18.56
C ARG A 74 9.87 16.44 -18.03
N ARG A 75 10.34 16.50 -16.78
CA ARG A 75 11.00 15.37 -16.13
C ARG A 75 9.98 14.31 -15.73
N ASP A 76 8.79 14.72 -15.28
CA ASP A 76 7.68 13.81 -15.00
C ASP A 76 7.28 13.03 -16.25
N GLY A 77 7.16 13.71 -17.39
CA GLY A 77 6.89 13.05 -18.68
C GLY A 77 7.94 12.01 -19.03
N HIS A 78 9.23 12.34 -18.89
CA HIS A 78 10.32 11.39 -19.13
C HIS A 78 10.31 10.22 -18.14
N MET A 79 10.05 10.48 -16.85
CA MET A 79 9.92 9.43 -15.86
C MET A 79 8.76 8.48 -16.18
N PHE A 80 7.60 9.00 -16.59
CA PHE A 80 6.44 8.16 -16.92
C PHE A 80 6.68 7.30 -18.15
N SER A 81 7.30 7.83 -19.21
CA SER A 81 7.46 7.07 -20.45
C SER A 81 8.75 6.26 -20.54
N GLY A 82 9.82 6.67 -19.84
CA GLY A 82 11.16 6.10 -20.01
C GLY A 82 11.71 5.35 -18.80
N VAL A 83 11.15 5.56 -17.61
CA VAL A 83 11.67 4.96 -16.37
C VAL A 83 10.64 4.07 -15.71
N LEU A 84 9.47 4.62 -15.42
CA LEU A 84 8.37 3.93 -14.73
C LEU A 84 7.43 3.21 -15.69
N LEU A 85 7.52 3.51 -16.98
CA LEU A 85 6.73 2.89 -18.06
C LEU A 85 5.23 2.85 -17.71
N LYS A 86 4.66 4.01 -17.37
CA LYS A 86 3.31 4.19 -16.79
C LYS A 86 2.22 3.40 -17.53
N ASP A 87 2.29 3.33 -18.86
CA ASP A 87 1.25 2.67 -19.66
C ASP A 87 1.29 1.13 -19.53
N GLU A 88 2.45 0.56 -19.23
CA GLU A 88 2.64 -0.88 -18.97
C GLU A 88 2.50 -1.21 -17.48
N PHE A 89 3.08 -0.37 -16.62
CA PHE A 89 3.06 -0.53 -15.16
C PHE A 89 2.42 0.70 -14.49
N PRO A 90 1.08 0.84 -14.51
CA PRO A 90 0.41 2.06 -14.04
C PRO A 90 0.43 2.24 -12.52
N ARG A 91 0.91 1.23 -11.77
CA ARG A 91 0.91 1.20 -10.30
C ARG A 91 2.17 0.54 -9.76
N ILE A 92 2.69 1.08 -8.67
CA ILE A 92 3.72 0.48 -7.83
C ILE A 92 3.03 -0.12 -6.60
N ASN A 93 3.32 -1.38 -6.30
CA ASN A 93 2.80 -2.07 -5.12
C ASN A 93 3.96 -2.34 -4.15
N TYR A 94 3.84 -1.86 -2.92
CA TYR A 94 4.72 -2.22 -1.82
C TYR A 94 3.93 -3.06 -0.81
N GLN A 95 4.52 -4.12 -0.30
CA GLN A 95 3.93 -4.96 0.74
C GLN A 95 4.95 -5.22 1.83
N ALA A 96 4.51 -5.05 3.09
CA ALA A 96 5.29 -5.37 4.27
C ALA A 96 4.46 -6.24 5.22
N VAL A 97 5.13 -7.19 5.87
CA VAL A 97 4.60 -7.94 7.00
C VAL A 97 5.19 -7.34 8.27
N ILE A 98 4.33 -6.92 9.18
CA ILE A 98 4.71 -6.31 10.45
C ILE A 98 4.49 -7.36 11.54
N ASN A 99 5.56 -7.77 12.21
CA ASN A 99 5.48 -8.56 13.44
C ASN A 99 5.15 -7.60 14.60
N LEU A 100 4.06 -7.85 15.31
CA LEU A 100 3.73 -7.10 16.51
C LEU A 100 4.45 -7.79 17.68
N THR A 101 5.60 -7.28 18.07
CA THR A 101 6.43 -7.90 19.11
C THR A 101 5.96 -7.60 20.54
N GLU A 102 4.96 -6.74 20.72
CA GLU A 102 4.39 -6.42 22.03
C GLU A 102 2.87 -6.24 21.93
N SER A 103 2.12 -6.84 22.87
CA SER A 103 0.73 -6.46 23.13
C SER A 103 0.67 -4.93 23.29
N PRO A 104 -0.35 -4.22 22.76
CA PRO A 104 -0.52 -2.82 23.09
C PRO A 104 -0.51 -2.72 24.62
N GLY A 105 0.52 -2.05 25.14
CA GLY A 105 0.68 -1.86 26.57
C GLY A 105 -0.66 -1.41 27.14
N LYS A 106 -1.05 -2.03 28.26
CA LYS A 106 -2.26 -1.70 29.02
C LYS A 106 -2.61 -0.21 28.88
N PRO A 107 -3.88 0.15 28.64
CA PRO A 107 -4.26 1.55 28.54
C PRO A 107 -3.72 2.30 29.77
N PHE A 108 -2.86 3.27 29.52
CA PHE A 108 -2.46 4.27 30.51
C PHE A 108 -3.71 5.09 30.81
N TYR A 109 -4.44 4.72 31.87
CA TYR A 109 -5.38 5.65 32.49
C TYR A 109 -4.60 6.49 33.50
N PRO A 110 -4.60 7.83 33.38
CA PRO A 110 -4.07 8.71 34.41
C PRO A 110 -4.87 8.62 35.72
#